data_AF-A0AAD6RUW0-F1
#
_entry.id   AF-A0AAD6RUW0-F1
#
_cell.length_a   1.000
_cell.length_b   1.000
_cell.length_c   1.000
_cell.angle_alpha   90.00
_cell.angle_beta   90.00
_cell.angle_gamma   90.00
#
_symmetry.space_group_name_H-M   'P 1'
#
loop_
_entity.id
_entity.type
_entity.pdbx_description
1 polymer ?
#
loop_
_entity_poly.entity_id
_entity_poly.type
_entity_poly.pdbx_seq_one_letter_code
_entity_poly.pdbx_strand_id
1 'polypeptide(L)'
;MSHYQGDDAEYMADEYEMEDADDDMDEEFRAREMGSDSDVDEYDYLNNKVADMSAADARNGKDIQGIPWERLSVTREKYRQTRLEQYKNYENIPHSGEVSRKDCKITKKGGLYYEFRRNSRSVKSTILHFQLRNLVWATTKHDVYLMSHFSVTHWSSLTCSKSDVLDVSGHVAPTEKHPGSLLEGFTQTQVSTLAVKGNLLVAGGFQGELICKVSSESFFCKSFS
;
A
#
# COMPACT_ATOMS: atom_id res chain seq x y z
N MET A 1 37.06 52.82 24.65
CA MET A 1 38.09 52.82 23.61
C MET A 1 38.30 51.38 23.16
N SER A 2 38.28 51.17 21.84
CA SER A 2 38.88 50.08 21.04
C SER A 2 38.53 48.61 21.32
N HIS A 3 37.73 48.06 20.38
CA HIS A 3 37.96 46.86 19.53
C HIS A 3 38.87 45.72 20.04
N TYR A 4 38.36 44.48 19.97
CA TYR A 4 38.75 43.45 18.98
C TYR A 4 37.70 42.32 18.94
N GLN A 5 37.71 41.58 17.83
CA GLN A 5 36.63 40.85 17.16
C GLN A 5 37.00 39.35 17.02
N GLY A 6 36.03 38.47 16.79
CA GLY A 6 36.22 37.06 16.38
C GLY A 6 35.09 36.16 16.91
N ASP A 7 33.91 36.14 16.28
CA ASP A 7 33.48 35.18 15.23
C ASP A 7 33.60 33.70 15.63
N ASP A 8 32.43 33.09 15.90
CA ASP A 8 31.98 31.78 15.38
C ASP A 8 30.59 31.48 15.97
N ALA A 9 29.56 32.05 15.35
CA ALA A 9 28.16 31.80 15.65
C ALA A 9 27.36 31.66 14.36
N GLU A 10 27.71 30.67 13.54
CA GLU A 10 26.91 30.25 12.38
C GLU A 10 26.75 28.73 12.42
N TYR A 11 25.67 28.24 13.03
CA TYR A 11 25.08 26.91 12.80
C TYR A 11 23.74 26.86 13.56
N MET A 12 22.70 27.52 13.05
CA MET A 12 21.28 27.23 13.35
C MET A 12 20.40 28.18 12.51
N ALA A 13 20.42 28.04 11.20
CA ALA A 13 19.44 28.67 10.33
C ALA A 13 19.27 27.80 9.09
N ASP A 14 18.41 26.80 9.18
CA ASP A 14 17.68 26.32 8.02
C ASP A 14 16.22 26.17 8.45
N GLU A 15 15.39 26.83 7.66
CA GLU A 15 14.03 27.28 7.92
C GLU A 15 13.03 26.12 8.02
N TYR A 16 12.17 26.20 9.04
CA TYR A 16 10.88 25.52 9.05
C TYR A 16 9.89 26.37 8.24
N GLU A 17 9.96 26.30 6.91
CA GLU A 17 8.84 26.73 6.05
C GLU A 17 7.91 25.52 5.86
N MET A 18 6.89 25.41 6.72
CA MET A 18 5.66 24.70 6.36
C MET A 18 4.78 25.72 5.63
N GLU A 19 4.77 25.68 4.30
CA GLU A 19 3.72 26.34 3.51
C GLU A 19 2.40 25.59 3.72
N ASP A 20 1.38 26.33 4.17
CA ASP A 20 -0.02 25.91 4.32
C ASP A 20 -0.56 25.43 2.96
N ALA A 21 -0.77 24.12 2.82
CA ALA A 21 -1.22 23.46 1.59
C ALA A 21 -2.60 22.80 1.73
N ASP A 22 -3.45 23.28 2.63
CA ASP A 22 -4.70 22.59 2.99
C ASP A 22 -5.97 23.10 2.28
N ASP A 23 -5.95 24.26 1.60
CA ASP A 23 -7.18 24.86 1.04
C ASP A 23 -7.39 24.68 -0.49
N ASP A 24 -6.38 24.23 -1.27
CA ASP A 24 -6.47 24.14 -2.74
C ASP A 24 -6.70 22.70 -3.28
N MET A 25 -6.62 21.67 -2.42
CA MET A 25 -6.78 20.27 -2.84
C MET A 25 -8.22 19.89 -3.19
N ASP A 26 -9.22 20.63 -2.66
CA ASP A 26 -10.65 20.29 -2.84
C ASP A 26 -11.22 20.77 -4.20
N GLU A 27 -10.75 21.89 -4.75
CA GLU A 27 -11.20 22.37 -6.07
C GLU A 27 -10.49 21.66 -7.23
N GLU A 28 -9.20 21.35 -7.10
CA GLU A 28 -8.44 20.63 -8.15
C GLU A 28 -8.97 19.19 -8.33
N PHE A 29 -9.48 18.56 -7.26
CA PHE A 29 -10.06 17.22 -7.31
C PHE A 29 -11.37 17.17 -8.10
N ARG A 30 -12.20 18.23 -8.06
CA ARG A 30 -13.44 18.31 -8.88
C ARG A 30 -13.16 18.57 -10.35
N ALA A 31 -12.09 19.30 -10.68
CA ALA A 31 -11.69 19.55 -12.07
C ALA A 31 -11.11 18.29 -12.76
N ARG A 32 -10.50 17.38 -11.99
CA ARG A 32 -9.92 16.12 -12.48
C ARG A 32 -10.96 15.10 -12.96
N GLU A 33 -12.24 15.29 -12.62
CA GLU A 33 -13.34 14.42 -13.08
C GLU A 33 -13.68 14.63 -14.59
N MET A 34 -13.10 15.64 -15.25
CA MET A 34 -13.27 15.89 -16.70
C MET A 34 -11.98 15.94 -17.53
N GLY A 35 -10.81 15.72 -16.91
CA GLY A 35 -9.50 15.85 -17.58
C GLY A 35 -8.81 14.50 -17.77
N SER A 36 -8.87 13.99 -19.01
CA SER A 36 -8.12 12.86 -19.57
C SER A 36 -6.84 12.44 -18.80
N ASP A 37 -6.93 11.32 -18.08
CA ASP A 37 -5.86 10.67 -17.31
C ASP A 37 -4.89 9.88 -18.23
N SER A 38 -4.13 10.59 -19.08
CA SER A 38 -3.45 9.95 -20.23
C SER A 38 -2.08 9.34 -19.96
N ASP A 39 -1.45 9.53 -18.80
CA ASP A 39 0.00 9.24 -18.67
C ASP A 39 0.37 8.16 -17.64
N VAL A 40 -0.62 7.58 -16.94
CA VAL A 40 -0.40 6.46 -15.99
C VAL A 40 -1.01 5.13 -16.50
N ASP A 41 -1.84 5.19 -17.53
CA ASP A 41 -2.66 4.07 -18.02
C ASP A 41 -2.08 3.32 -19.23
N GLU A 42 -1.16 3.91 -20.01
CA GLU A 42 -0.75 3.32 -21.29
C GLU A 42 -0.02 1.97 -21.13
N TYR A 43 0.66 1.74 -20.00
CA TYR A 43 1.33 0.47 -19.71
C TYR A 43 0.42 -0.59 -19.04
N ASP A 44 -0.65 -0.19 -18.36
CA ASP A 44 -1.57 -1.14 -17.68
C ASP A 44 -2.59 -1.72 -18.69
N TYR A 45 -3.02 -0.96 -19.70
CA TYR A 45 -3.97 -1.44 -20.72
C TYR A 45 -3.40 -2.48 -21.70
N LEU A 46 -2.09 -2.49 -21.95
CA LEU A 46 -1.43 -3.52 -22.77
C LEU A 46 -1.21 -4.85 -22.02
N ASN A 47 -1.42 -4.85 -20.70
CA ASN A 47 -1.13 -6.00 -19.84
C ASN A 47 -2.41 -6.71 -19.36
N ASN A 48 -3.54 -6.53 -20.04
CA ASN A 48 -4.88 -7.07 -19.73
C ASN A 48 -4.99 -8.61 -19.57
N LYS A 49 -3.87 -9.33 -19.57
CA LYS A 49 -3.73 -10.66 -18.96
C LYS A 49 -2.43 -10.72 -18.14
N VAL A 50 -2.41 -10.04 -16.99
CA VAL A 50 -1.33 -10.20 -16.01
C VAL A 50 -1.42 -11.62 -15.44
N ALA A 51 -0.80 -12.57 -16.13
CA ALA A 51 -0.78 -13.95 -15.69
C ALA A 51 -0.04 -14.06 -14.35
N ASP A 52 -0.64 -14.77 -13.41
CA ASP A 52 0.01 -15.19 -12.18
C ASP A 52 1.30 -15.97 -12.52
N MET A 53 2.33 -15.79 -11.70
CA MET A 53 3.61 -16.47 -11.90
C MET A 53 3.65 -17.73 -11.04
N SER A 54 3.72 -18.91 -11.67
CA SER A 54 3.83 -20.18 -10.96
C SER A 54 5.28 -20.58 -10.70
N ALA A 55 5.51 -21.50 -9.75
CA ALA A 55 6.84 -22.07 -9.54
C ALA A 55 7.40 -22.76 -10.81
N ALA A 56 6.55 -23.34 -11.65
CA ALA A 56 6.98 -23.96 -12.91
C ALA A 56 7.50 -22.90 -13.91
N ASP A 57 6.80 -21.77 -14.02
CA ASP A 57 7.24 -20.65 -14.84
C ASP A 57 8.58 -20.08 -14.39
N ALA A 58 8.75 -19.91 -13.07
CA ALA A 58 10.01 -19.43 -12.51
C ALA A 58 11.17 -20.40 -12.77
N ARG A 59 10.93 -21.72 -12.68
CA ARG A 59 11.92 -22.74 -13.06
C ARG A 59 12.26 -22.74 -14.54
N ASN A 60 11.31 -22.32 -15.38
CA ASN A 60 11.53 -22.12 -16.82
C ASN A 60 12.23 -20.80 -17.15
N GLY A 61 12.70 -20.05 -16.14
CA GLY A 61 13.47 -18.83 -16.33
C GLY A 61 12.65 -17.54 -16.38
N LYS A 62 11.32 -17.59 -16.18
CA LYS A 62 10.52 -16.36 -16.06
C LYS A 62 10.80 -15.66 -14.73
N ASP A 63 10.75 -14.34 -14.74
CA ASP A 63 10.93 -13.54 -13.53
C ASP A 63 9.77 -13.73 -12.54
N ILE A 64 10.09 -13.94 -11.25
CA ILE A 64 9.09 -14.21 -10.20
C ILE A 64 8.12 -13.04 -9.94
N GLN A 65 8.51 -11.81 -10.27
CA GLN A 65 7.65 -10.61 -10.20
C GLN A 65 6.84 -10.42 -11.50
N GLY A 66 7.13 -11.22 -12.53
CA GLY A 66 6.49 -11.13 -13.83
C GLY A 66 6.95 -9.96 -14.68
N ILE A 67 8.15 -9.42 -14.40
CA ILE A 67 8.77 -8.37 -15.20
C ILE A 67 9.30 -9.00 -16.49
N PRO A 68 8.85 -8.53 -17.68
CA PRO A 68 9.30 -9.06 -18.96
C PRO A 68 10.65 -8.42 -19.35
N TRP A 69 11.72 -8.82 -18.67
CA TRP A 69 13.07 -8.25 -18.87
C TRP A 69 13.55 -8.32 -20.33
N GLU A 70 13.09 -9.30 -21.10
CA GLU A 70 13.37 -9.46 -22.52
C GLU A 70 12.81 -8.35 -23.41
N ARG A 71 11.81 -7.60 -22.93
CA ARG A 71 11.22 -6.45 -23.63
C ARG A 71 11.84 -5.12 -23.21
N LEU A 72 12.68 -5.11 -22.18
CA LEU A 72 13.27 -3.91 -21.62
C LEU A 72 14.67 -3.69 -22.21
N SER A 73 15.12 -2.44 -22.23
CA SER A 73 16.48 -2.06 -22.66
C SER A 73 17.57 -2.39 -21.62
N VAL A 74 17.17 -2.90 -20.45
CA VAL A 74 18.06 -3.21 -19.32
C VAL A 74 17.82 -4.63 -18.84
N THR A 75 18.91 -5.33 -18.51
CA THR A 75 18.82 -6.65 -17.89
C THR A 75 18.50 -6.53 -16.41
N ARG A 76 17.96 -7.61 -15.84
CA ARG A 76 17.68 -7.72 -14.42
C ARG A 76 18.92 -7.44 -13.55
N GLU A 77 20.06 -7.98 -13.95
CA GLU A 77 21.34 -7.87 -13.25
C GLU A 77 21.82 -6.42 -13.25
N LYS A 78 21.77 -5.76 -14.42
CA LYS A 78 22.18 -4.36 -14.56
C LYS A 78 21.27 -3.43 -13.76
N TYR A 79 19.95 -3.63 -13.84
CA TYR A 79 19.00 -2.86 -13.03
C TYR A 79 19.27 -3.00 -11.53
N ARG A 80 19.54 -4.23 -11.07
CA ARG A 80 19.86 -4.50 -9.66
C ARG A 80 21.15 -3.81 -9.23
N GLN A 81 22.18 -3.80 -10.07
CA GLN A 81 23.44 -3.11 -9.78
C GLN A 81 23.21 -1.61 -9.65
N THR A 82 22.56 -0.98 -10.63
CA THR A 82 22.25 0.45 -10.60
C THR A 82 21.46 0.83 -9.35
N ARG A 83 20.47 0.03 -8.96
CA ARG A 83 19.71 0.27 -7.71
C ARG A 83 20.60 0.23 -6.47
N LEU A 84 21.55 -0.70 -6.37
CA LEU A 84 22.45 -0.77 -5.21
C LEU A 84 23.42 0.42 -5.13
N GLU A 85 23.79 1.00 -6.27
CA GLU A 85 24.72 2.12 -6.34
C GLU A 85 24.02 3.47 -6.11
N GLN A 86 22.80 3.64 -6.64
CA GLN A 86 22.15 4.95 -6.71
C GLN A 86 20.98 5.12 -5.73
N TYR A 87 20.31 4.03 -5.33
CA TYR A 87 19.11 4.14 -4.50
C TYR A 87 19.47 4.31 -3.03
N LYS A 88 19.09 5.45 -2.45
CA LYS A 88 19.16 5.70 -1.02
C LYS A 88 17.78 5.41 -0.42
N ASN A 89 17.72 4.48 0.54
CA ASN A 89 16.49 4.22 1.28
C ASN A 89 16.16 5.43 2.16
N TYR A 90 14.88 5.76 2.26
CA TYR A 90 14.40 6.61 3.34
C TYR A 90 14.49 5.85 4.66
N GLU A 91 15.08 6.46 5.68
CA GLU A 91 15.22 5.88 7.01
C GLU A 91 14.68 6.87 8.06
N ASN A 92 13.71 6.42 8.87
CA ASN A 92 13.25 7.18 10.04
C ASN A 92 14.34 7.28 11.13
N ILE A 93 15.24 6.28 11.18
CA ILE A 93 16.36 6.20 12.11
C ILE A 93 17.63 6.04 11.27
N PRO A 94 18.59 6.98 11.33
CA PRO A 94 19.82 6.90 10.55
C PRO A 94 20.58 5.59 10.77
N HIS A 95 21.07 4.99 9.67
CA HIS A 95 21.85 3.75 9.64
C HIS A 95 21.11 2.50 10.14
N SER A 96 19.78 2.55 10.26
CA SER A 96 18.99 1.42 10.77
C SER A 96 19.18 0.13 9.96
N GLY A 97 19.31 0.23 8.63
CA GLY A 97 19.60 -0.94 7.78
C GLY A 97 20.97 -1.57 8.04
N GLU A 98 22.00 -0.76 8.29
CA GLU A 98 23.36 -1.23 8.55
C GLU A 98 23.50 -1.88 9.92
N VAL A 99 22.85 -1.29 10.94
CA VAL A 99 22.84 -1.83 12.31
C VAL A 99 22.16 -3.20 12.30
N SER A 100 20.99 -3.33 11.67
CA SER A 100 20.25 -4.59 11.58
C SER A 100 21.03 -5.70 10.85
N ARG A 101 21.85 -5.34 9.85
CA ARG A 101 22.65 -6.31 9.11
C ARG A 101 23.69 -7.02 10.00
N LYS A 102 24.21 -6.37 11.04
CA LYS A 102 25.26 -6.95 11.92
C LYS A 102 24.75 -8.14 12.73
N ASP A 103 23.44 -8.18 13.01
CA ASP A 103 22.81 -9.24 13.81
C ASP A 103 22.28 -10.42 12.95
N CYS A 104 22.34 -10.30 11.62
CA CYS A 104 21.79 -11.31 10.71
C CYS A 104 22.72 -12.54 10.59
N LYS A 105 22.22 -13.72 10.98
CA LYS A 105 22.96 -14.98 10.80
C LYS A 105 23.11 -15.34 9.32
N ILE A 106 24.29 -15.81 8.92
CA ILE A 106 24.54 -16.31 7.57
C ILE A 106 23.75 -17.61 7.37
N THR A 107 22.77 -17.60 6.46
CA THR A 107 21.94 -18.75 6.13
C THR A 107 22.42 -19.45 4.85
N LYS A 108 22.42 -20.79 4.85
CA LYS A 108 22.67 -21.57 3.64
C LYS A 108 21.47 -21.47 2.70
N LYS A 109 21.74 -21.25 1.41
CA LYS A 109 20.72 -21.32 0.35
C LYS A 109 20.37 -22.79 0.06
N GLY A 110 19.17 -23.03 -0.48
CA GLY A 110 18.76 -24.36 -0.97
C GLY A 110 17.71 -25.09 -0.11
N GLY A 111 17.19 -24.48 0.95
CA GLY A 111 16.05 -25.04 1.67
C GLY A 111 14.73 -24.86 0.91
N LEU A 112 13.89 -25.90 0.90
CA LEU A 112 12.56 -25.88 0.26
C LEU A 112 11.63 -24.80 0.86
N TYR A 113 11.85 -24.42 2.12
CA TYR A 113 10.99 -23.47 2.83
C TYR A 113 10.94 -22.07 2.19
N TYR A 114 12.06 -21.62 1.59
CA TYR A 114 12.15 -20.32 0.92
C TYR A 114 12.09 -20.43 -0.60
N GLU A 115 11.71 -21.60 -1.12
CA GLU A 115 11.54 -21.76 -2.56
C GLU A 115 10.32 -20.98 -3.04
N PHE A 116 10.46 -20.35 -4.20
CA PHE A 116 9.37 -19.59 -4.81
C PHE A 116 8.20 -20.52 -5.13
N ARG A 117 7.01 -20.17 -4.60
CA ARG A 117 5.79 -20.95 -4.82
C ARG A 117 4.89 -20.35 -5.90
N ARG A 118 4.53 -19.08 -5.73
CA ARG A 118 3.59 -18.36 -6.62
C ARG A 118 3.69 -16.86 -6.36
N ASN A 119 3.42 -16.07 -7.39
CA ASN A 119 3.07 -14.65 -7.27
C ASN A 119 1.71 -14.43 -7.96
N SER A 120 0.70 -14.08 -7.17
CA SER A 120 -0.65 -13.81 -7.67
C SER A 120 -0.81 -12.34 -8.00
N ARG A 121 -0.64 -12.01 -9.27
CA ARG A 121 -0.60 -10.63 -9.79
C ARG A 121 -1.99 -10.11 -10.17
N SER A 122 -2.94 -11.03 -10.34
CA SER A 122 -4.36 -10.74 -10.49
C SER A 122 -5.04 -10.17 -9.22
N VAL A 123 -4.30 -10.11 -8.11
CA VAL A 123 -4.72 -9.61 -6.80
C VAL A 123 -3.79 -8.47 -6.42
N LYS A 124 -4.21 -7.23 -6.73
CA LYS A 124 -3.43 -6.01 -6.53
C LYS A 124 -4.15 -5.13 -5.51
N SER A 125 -3.41 -4.63 -4.53
CA SER A 125 -3.94 -3.63 -3.62
C SER A 125 -3.82 -2.24 -4.25
N THR A 126 -4.87 -1.42 -4.13
CA THR A 126 -4.85 -0.02 -4.56
C THR A 126 -4.41 0.83 -3.37
N ILE A 127 -3.26 1.49 -3.51
CA ILE A 127 -2.70 2.38 -2.49
C ILE A 127 -2.84 3.80 -3.03
N LEU A 128 -3.71 4.58 -2.40
CA LEU A 128 -3.91 5.99 -2.76
C LEU A 128 -2.83 6.88 -2.14
N HIS A 129 -2.38 6.57 -0.93
CA HIS A 129 -1.42 7.40 -0.21
C HIS A 129 -0.26 6.58 0.38
N PHE A 130 0.97 7.02 0.12
CA PHE A 130 2.20 6.29 0.46
C PHE A 130 2.49 6.19 1.97
N GLN A 131 1.81 6.99 2.80
CA GLN A 131 1.96 6.94 4.27
C GLN A 131 0.96 6.00 4.94
N LEU A 132 -0.17 5.69 4.29
CA LEU A 132 -1.26 4.90 4.86
C LEU A 132 -1.14 3.45 4.38
N ARG A 133 -0.47 2.61 5.18
CA ARG A 133 0.11 1.32 4.73
C ARG A 133 -0.59 0.06 5.23
N ASN A 134 -1.65 0.18 6.02
CA ASN A 134 -2.32 -0.98 6.60
C ASN A 134 -3.47 -1.47 5.73
N LEU A 135 -3.25 -1.60 4.41
CA LEU A 135 -4.27 -2.01 3.43
C LEU A 135 -4.16 -3.48 3.01
N VAL A 136 -3.22 -4.23 3.59
CA VAL A 136 -3.05 -5.68 3.39
C VAL A 136 -2.93 -6.34 4.75
N TRP A 137 -3.75 -7.34 5.01
CA TRP A 137 -3.86 -7.99 6.31
C TRP A 137 -3.97 -9.51 6.18
N ALA A 138 -3.02 -10.25 6.76
CA ALA A 138 -3.06 -11.72 6.79
C ALA A 138 -3.65 -12.20 8.10
N THR A 139 -4.71 -13.02 8.03
CA THR A 139 -5.36 -13.60 9.22
C THR A 139 -4.87 -15.02 9.51
N THR A 140 -4.43 -15.73 8.47
CA THR A 140 -3.82 -17.06 8.54
C THR A 140 -2.62 -17.12 7.59
N LYS A 141 -1.97 -18.29 7.49
CA LYS A 141 -0.91 -18.52 6.49
C LYS A 141 -1.42 -18.45 5.05
N HIS A 142 -2.73 -18.58 4.86
CA HIS A 142 -3.33 -18.76 3.55
C HIS A 142 -4.32 -17.67 3.17
N ASP A 143 -4.79 -16.89 4.13
CA ASP A 143 -5.86 -15.92 3.96
C ASP A 143 -5.34 -14.50 4.12
N VAL A 144 -5.47 -13.74 3.03
CA VAL A 144 -5.05 -12.34 2.95
C VAL A 144 -6.26 -11.50 2.57
N TYR A 145 -6.46 -10.41 3.29
CA TYR A 145 -7.44 -9.38 3.00
C TYR A 145 -6.70 -8.16 2.48
N LEU A 146 -7.17 -7.56 1.40
CA LEU A 146 -6.54 -6.39 0.82
C LEU A 146 -7.58 -5.41 0.30
N MET A 147 -7.23 -4.12 0.36
CA MET A 147 -8.02 -3.08 -0.30
C MET A 147 -7.67 -3.02 -1.78
N SER A 148 -8.66 -3.20 -2.65
CA SER A 148 -8.55 -3.13 -4.10
C SER A 148 -9.64 -2.20 -4.64
N HIS A 149 -9.23 -1.04 -5.15
CA HIS A 149 -10.10 0.08 -5.50
C HIS A 149 -11.01 0.47 -4.33
N PHE A 150 -12.30 0.17 -4.42
CA PHE A 150 -13.31 0.43 -3.40
C PHE A 150 -13.84 -0.86 -2.74
N SER A 151 -13.15 -1.99 -2.89
CA SER A 151 -13.54 -3.26 -2.28
C SER A 151 -12.43 -3.82 -1.40
N VAL A 152 -12.80 -4.29 -0.21
CA VAL A 152 -11.95 -5.20 0.57
C VAL A 152 -12.15 -6.61 0.02
N THR A 153 -11.12 -7.13 -0.62
CA THR A 153 -11.10 -8.46 -1.21
C THR A 153 -10.37 -9.44 -0.28
N HIS A 154 -10.97 -10.60 -0.03
CA HIS A 154 -10.30 -11.76 0.55
C HIS A 154 -9.71 -12.61 -0.57
N TRP A 155 -8.46 -13.01 -0.40
CA TRP A 155 -7.77 -13.94 -1.27
C TRP A 155 -7.25 -15.13 -0.46
N SER A 156 -7.50 -16.33 -0.96
CA SER A 156 -6.98 -17.56 -0.37
C SER A 156 -5.95 -18.22 -1.28
N SER A 157 -4.74 -18.41 -0.76
CA SER A 157 -3.66 -19.11 -1.45
C SER A 157 -3.91 -20.60 -1.67
N LEU A 158 -4.83 -21.21 -0.90
CA LEU A 158 -5.16 -22.63 -1.02
C LEU A 158 -6.10 -22.90 -2.20
N THR A 159 -7.18 -22.13 -2.29
CA THR A 159 -8.17 -22.25 -3.37
C THR A 159 -7.78 -21.45 -4.61
N CYS A 160 -6.78 -20.56 -4.49
CA CYS A 160 -6.41 -19.59 -5.52
C CYS A 160 -7.61 -18.76 -5.99
N SER A 161 -8.55 -18.48 -5.09
CA SER A 161 -9.76 -17.71 -5.36
C SER A 161 -9.76 -16.40 -4.60
N LYS A 162 -10.49 -15.43 -5.13
CA LYS A 162 -10.78 -14.17 -4.47
C LYS A 162 -12.28 -13.99 -4.30
N SER A 163 -12.69 -13.32 -3.23
CA SER A 163 -14.08 -12.95 -2.96
C SER A 163 -14.13 -11.57 -2.34
N ASP A 164 -15.08 -10.76 -2.76
CA ASP A 164 -15.29 -9.44 -2.17
C ASP A 164 -16.01 -9.58 -0.82
N VAL A 165 -15.46 -8.90 0.19
CA VAL A 165 -15.91 -8.98 1.59
C VAL A 165 -16.64 -7.71 1.99
N LEU A 166 -16.21 -6.56 1.47
CA LEU A 166 -16.84 -5.27 1.74
C LEU A 166 -16.67 -4.39 0.51
N ASP A 167 -17.77 -3.94 -0.06
CA ASP A 167 -17.77 -2.96 -1.16
C ASP A 167 -18.19 -1.59 -0.59
N VAL A 168 -17.29 -0.61 -0.70
CA VAL A 168 -17.50 0.78 -0.29
C VAL A 168 -17.61 1.72 -1.50
N SER A 169 -17.75 1.18 -2.72
CA SER A 169 -17.93 2.00 -3.93
C SER A 169 -19.31 2.68 -3.96
N GLY A 170 -20.30 2.03 -3.34
CA GLY A 170 -21.64 2.54 -3.17
C GLY A 170 -21.88 3.12 -1.79
N HIS A 171 -23.15 3.16 -1.42
CA HIS A 171 -23.61 3.57 -0.10
C HIS A 171 -23.54 2.40 0.89
N VAL A 172 -22.88 2.61 2.03
CA VAL A 172 -22.72 1.64 3.11
C VAL A 172 -23.39 2.19 4.36
N ALA A 173 -24.56 1.63 4.70
CA ALA A 173 -25.32 1.99 5.89
C ALA A 173 -25.23 0.89 6.97
N PRO A 174 -25.23 1.27 8.26
CA PRO A 174 -25.34 0.31 9.36
C PRO A 174 -26.61 -0.53 9.28
N THR A 175 -26.49 -1.83 9.51
CA THR A 175 -27.65 -2.72 9.72
C THR A 175 -28.10 -2.75 11.17
N GLU A 176 -27.21 -2.39 12.10
CA GLU A 176 -27.47 -2.34 13.54
C GLU A 176 -27.31 -0.93 14.10
N LYS A 177 -28.14 -0.58 15.09
CA LYS A 177 -28.04 0.69 15.80
C LYS A 177 -27.17 0.52 17.05
N HIS A 178 -25.98 1.12 17.02
CA HIS A 178 -25.09 1.24 18.18
C HIS A 178 -25.00 2.71 18.64
N PRO A 179 -24.76 3.00 19.93
CA PRO A 179 -24.52 4.37 20.39
C PRO A 179 -23.38 5.06 19.63
N GLY A 180 -23.67 6.22 19.05
CA GLY A 180 -22.74 6.96 18.20
C GLY A 180 -22.63 6.43 16.76
N SER A 181 -23.58 5.61 16.30
CA SER A 181 -23.65 5.22 14.87
C SER A 181 -24.11 6.38 14.02
N LEU A 182 -23.42 6.61 12.91
CA LEU A 182 -23.96 7.39 11.82
C LEU A 182 -24.93 6.51 11.00
N LEU A 183 -26.23 6.64 11.29
CA LEU A 183 -27.28 5.83 10.64
C LEU A 183 -27.42 6.11 9.15
N GLU A 184 -27.02 7.31 8.70
CA GLU A 184 -26.96 7.65 7.28
C GLU A 184 -25.92 6.81 6.55
N GLY A 185 -24.89 6.29 7.23
CA GLY A 185 -23.81 5.56 6.57
C GLY A 185 -22.83 6.46 5.83
N PHE A 186 -22.08 5.86 4.91
CA PHE A 186 -21.08 6.55 4.10
C PHE A 186 -21.23 6.18 2.62
N THR A 187 -20.74 7.06 1.73
CA THR A 187 -20.72 6.81 0.29
C THR A 187 -19.29 6.98 -0.20
N GLN A 188 -18.81 6.05 -1.04
CA GLN A 188 -17.50 6.17 -1.69
C GLN A 188 -16.34 6.43 -0.71
N THR A 189 -16.39 5.79 0.47
CA THR A 189 -15.35 5.96 1.49
C THR A 189 -13.99 5.56 0.93
N GLN A 190 -13.06 6.52 0.94
CA GLN A 190 -11.67 6.24 0.63
C GLN A 190 -11.04 5.54 1.83
N VAL A 191 -10.86 4.22 1.75
CA VAL A 191 -10.27 3.45 2.85
C VAL A 191 -8.76 3.68 2.90
N SER A 192 -8.28 4.14 4.05
CA SER A 192 -6.88 4.41 4.34
C SER A 192 -6.21 3.31 5.18
N THR A 193 -7.00 2.54 5.93
CA THR A 193 -6.50 1.49 6.82
C THR A 193 -7.51 0.36 7.00
N LEU A 194 -7.02 -0.86 7.21
CA LEU A 194 -7.79 -2.09 7.36
C LEU A 194 -7.19 -2.93 8.50
N ALA A 195 -8.04 -3.56 9.30
CA ALA A 195 -7.66 -4.62 10.22
C ALA A 195 -8.70 -5.76 10.18
N VAL A 196 -8.23 -7.01 10.20
CA VAL A 196 -9.12 -8.19 10.18
C VAL A 196 -8.71 -9.19 11.25
N LYS A 197 -9.65 -9.67 12.04
CA LYS A 197 -9.40 -10.74 13.03
C LYS A 197 -10.63 -11.59 13.24
N GLY A 198 -10.52 -12.89 12.97
CA GLY A 198 -11.66 -13.80 13.05
C GLY A 198 -12.77 -13.35 12.11
N ASN A 199 -13.94 -13.03 12.66
CA ASN A 199 -15.11 -12.54 11.93
C ASN A 199 -15.27 -11.01 11.94
N LEU A 200 -14.29 -10.28 12.48
CA LEU A 200 -14.30 -8.82 12.58
C LEU A 200 -13.39 -8.21 11.51
N LEU A 201 -13.96 -7.33 10.69
CA LEU A 201 -13.25 -6.46 9.76
C LEU A 201 -13.52 -5.01 10.14
N VAL A 202 -12.47 -4.22 10.20
CA VAL A 202 -12.54 -2.77 10.47
C VAL A 202 -11.80 -2.05 9.35
N ALA A 203 -12.47 -1.09 8.72
CA ALA A 203 -11.92 -0.20 7.72
C ALA A 203 -12.02 1.25 8.22
N GLY A 204 -10.92 1.99 8.13
CA GLY A 204 -10.85 3.41 8.43
C GLY A 204 -10.75 4.23 7.15
N GLY A 205 -11.53 5.30 7.05
CA GLY A 205 -11.50 6.24 5.93
C GLY A 205 -10.50 7.38 6.10
N PHE A 206 -10.39 8.26 5.11
CA PHE A 206 -9.54 9.47 5.17
C PHE A 206 -10.15 10.59 6.02
N GLN A 207 -11.48 10.68 6.09
CA GLN A 207 -12.22 11.76 6.77
C GLN A 207 -12.67 11.36 8.18
N GLY A 208 -12.01 10.37 8.79
CA GLY A 208 -12.35 9.86 10.11
C GLY A 208 -13.52 8.87 10.12
N GLU A 209 -13.90 8.31 8.96
CA GLU A 209 -14.89 7.25 8.89
C GLU A 209 -14.36 5.95 9.50
N LEU A 210 -15.21 5.24 10.23
CA LEU A 210 -14.93 3.91 10.76
C LEU A 210 -16.07 2.97 10.37
N ILE A 211 -15.77 2.01 9.50
CA ILE A 211 -16.69 0.97 9.06
C ILE A 211 -16.29 -0.34 9.73
N CYS A 212 -17.20 -0.91 10.51
CA CYS A 212 -17.03 -2.19 11.19
C CYS A 212 -18.00 -3.21 10.58
N LYS A 213 -17.47 -4.37 10.17
CA LYS A 213 -18.24 -5.52 9.71
C LYS A 213 -17.98 -6.70 10.63
N VAL A 214 -19.04 -7.23 11.25
CA VAL A 214 -19.00 -8.45 12.06
C VAL A 214 -19.85 -9.50 11.38
N SER A 215 -19.24 -10.60 10.93
CA SER A 215 -19.90 -11.63 10.11
C SER A 215 -20.50 -11.07 8.80
N SER A 216 -21.28 -11.86 8.06
CA SER A 216 -21.83 -11.43 6.76
C SER A 216 -22.86 -10.31 6.86
N GLU A 217 -23.46 -10.06 8.03
CA GLU A 217 -24.72 -9.32 8.12
C GLU A 217 -24.68 -8.04 8.98
N SER A 218 -23.76 -7.92 9.93
CA SER A 218 -23.77 -6.80 10.90
C SER A 218 -22.75 -5.73 10.54
N PHE A 219 -23.23 -4.50 10.34
CA PHE A 219 -22.42 -3.32 10.06
C PHE A 219 -22.71 -2.18 11.02
N PHE A 220 -21.66 -1.40 11.29
CA PHE A 220 -21.76 -0.16 12.02
C PHE A 220 -20.76 0.86 11.49
N CYS A 221 -21.19 2.11 11.44
CA CYS A 221 -20.45 3.25 10.93
C CYS A 221 -20.33 4.31 12.04
N LYS A 222 -19.11 4.79 12.33
CA LYS A 222 -18.88 6.00 13.13
C LYS A 222 -18.11 7.04 12.32
N SER A 223 -18.41 8.31 12.54
CA SER A 223 -17.53 9.42 12.16
C SER A 223 -16.84 9.97 13.40
N PHE A 224 -15.58 10.37 13.27
CA PHE A 224 -14.81 11.07 14.32
C PHE A 224 -14.51 12.53 13.96
N SER A 225 -15.04 13.02 12.83
CA SER A 225 -15.05 14.44 12.44
C SER A 225 -16.18 15.22 13.11
#